data_AF-A0A2I2KUG4-F1
#
_entry.id   AF-A0A2I2KUG4-F1
#
_cell.length_a   1.000
_cell.length_b   1.000
_cell.length_c   1.000
_cell.angle_alpha   90.00
_cell.angle_beta   90.00
_cell.angle_gamma   90.00
#
_symmetry.space_group_name_H-M   'P 1'
#
loop_
_entity.id
_entity.type
_entity.pdbx_description
1 polymer ?
#
loop_
_entity_poly.entity_id
_entity_poly.type
_entity_poly.pdbx_seq_one_letter_code
_entity_poly.pdbx_strand_id
1 'polypeptide(L)'
;MTEDGHFAPERLELADLVCLTGAETARYAGVAIPNERDVAIVDLLRKARRTGGPGQLLDLIRPEVEAETLRTFALRMASLAVRRADPELLRMGLLAVSVSTLRAVDRHDDVSVLAPLWRTASLLRLDPAAEFAAAAAEFPAAAPLLSGWLDRPASLRELTVLGFHESADADGFRYAEDWAELSREFDEEFAHRSLLRRVTLPLLRRRPRH
;
A
#
# COMPACT_ATOMS: atom_id res chain seq x y z
N MET A 1 15.75 -26.27 40.43
CA MET A 1 16.57 -25.06 40.23
C MET A 1 17.42 -25.32 39.00
N THR A 2 17.16 -24.76 37.82
CA THR A 2 16.38 -23.58 37.43
C THR A 2 15.80 -23.83 36.04
N GLU A 3 14.49 -23.58 35.93
CA GLU A 3 13.80 -22.91 34.82
C GLU A 3 14.17 -23.33 33.39
N ASP A 4 13.52 -24.38 32.90
CA ASP A 4 13.12 -24.47 31.49
C ASP A 4 12.07 -23.38 31.22
N GLY A 5 12.54 -22.15 31.09
CA GLY A 5 11.79 -21.03 30.55
C GLY A 5 11.54 -21.25 29.07
N HIS A 6 10.63 -22.17 28.76
CA HIS A 6 10.01 -22.29 27.44
C HIS A 6 9.20 -21.01 27.23
N PHE A 7 9.85 -19.94 26.77
CA PHE A 7 9.15 -18.79 26.21
C PHE A 7 8.31 -19.36 25.06
N ALA A 8 7.00 -19.47 25.30
CA ALA A 8 6.08 -19.67 24.20
C ALA A 8 6.42 -18.62 23.14
N PRO A 9 6.59 -19.00 21.87
CA PRO A 9 6.86 -18.02 20.84
C PRO A 9 5.76 -16.97 20.93
N GLU A 10 6.15 -15.70 21.16
CA GLU A 10 5.22 -14.57 21.15
C GLU A 10 4.33 -14.76 19.93
N ARG A 11 3.02 -14.87 20.08
CA ARG A 11 2.12 -14.99 18.93
C ARG A 11 1.66 -13.61 18.52
N LEU A 12 1.29 -13.46 17.25
CA LEU A 12 0.54 -12.28 16.84
C LEU A 12 -0.86 -12.32 17.48
N GLU A 13 -1.28 -11.20 18.04
CA GLU A 13 -2.60 -11.01 18.60
C GLU A 13 -3.39 -9.97 17.81
N LEU A 14 -4.73 -9.98 17.94
CA LEU A 14 -5.59 -8.98 17.30
C LEU A 14 -5.23 -7.54 17.69
N ALA A 15 -4.70 -7.34 18.90
CA ALA A 15 -4.23 -6.02 19.36
C ALA A 15 -3.05 -5.49 18.53
N ASP A 16 -2.23 -6.37 17.93
CA ASP A 16 -1.12 -5.96 17.07
C ASP A 16 -1.61 -5.41 15.72
N LEU A 17 -2.82 -5.80 15.28
CA LEU A 17 -3.41 -5.38 14.01
C LEU A 17 -4.06 -4.00 14.09
N VAL A 18 -4.05 -3.32 15.23
CA VAL A 18 -4.66 -2.01 15.40
C VAL A 18 -4.08 -0.98 14.41
N CYS A 19 -2.80 -1.10 14.03
CA CYS A 19 -2.20 -0.23 13.01
C CYS A 19 -2.78 -0.45 11.60
N LEU A 20 -3.38 -1.61 11.34
CA LEU A 20 -4.11 -1.91 10.11
C LEU A 20 -5.56 -1.42 10.15
N THR A 21 -6.10 -1.13 11.34
CA THR A 21 -7.47 -0.65 11.52
C THR A 21 -7.49 0.83 11.93
N GLY A 22 -7.76 1.71 10.97
CA GLY A 22 -7.88 3.16 11.22
C GLY A 22 -8.87 3.79 10.24
N ALA A 23 -9.43 4.95 10.61
CA ALA A 23 -10.46 5.65 9.84
C ALA A 23 -10.10 5.78 8.35
N GLU A 24 -10.84 5.05 7.50
CA GLU A 24 -10.80 5.02 6.03
C GLU A 24 -9.41 4.83 5.40
N THR A 25 -9.18 3.68 4.75
CA THR A 25 -7.98 3.41 3.92
C THR A 25 -7.70 4.54 2.91
N ALA A 26 -8.76 5.14 2.37
CA ALA A 26 -8.70 6.32 1.49
C ALA A 26 -7.95 7.50 2.13
N ARG A 27 -8.09 7.72 3.44
CA ARG A 27 -7.34 8.77 4.14
C ARG A 27 -5.88 8.41 4.26
N TYR A 28 -5.56 7.14 4.49
CA TYR A 28 -4.18 6.66 4.64
C TYR A 28 -3.37 6.81 3.35
N ALA A 29 -3.97 6.52 2.19
CA ALA A 29 -3.33 6.71 0.89
C ALA A 29 -2.89 8.18 0.65
N GLY A 30 -3.70 9.14 1.10
CA GLY A 30 -3.46 10.57 0.93
C GLY A 30 -2.52 11.23 1.95
N VAL A 31 -2.06 10.53 2.99
CA VAL A 31 -1.16 11.12 4.00
C VAL A 31 0.27 11.23 3.48
N ALA A 32 1.03 12.21 3.95
CA ALA A 32 2.46 12.34 3.69
C ALA A 32 3.23 11.04 3.95
N ILE A 33 4.29 10.79 3.18
CA ILE A 33 5.17 9.62 3.29
C ILE A 33 6.55 10.11 3.79
N PRO A 34 7.04 9.68 4.96
CA PRO A 34 6.49 8.66 5.86
C PRO A 34 5.37 9.18 6.79
N ASN A 35 4.58 8.25 7.33
CA ASN A 35 3.61 8.47 8.39
C ASN A 35 3.87 7.52 9.59
N GLU A 36 3.44 7.89 10.80
CA GLU A 36 3.54 7.03 12.00
C GLU A 36 2.91 5.66 11.80
N ARG A 37 1.82 5.57 11.03
CA ARG A 37 1.17 4.31 10.66
C ARG A 37 2.09 3.42 9.83
N ASP A 38 2.95 3.98 8.98
CA ASP A 38 3.95 3.20 8.24
C ASP A 38 4.93 2.51 9.20
N VAL A 39 5.38 3.22 10.24
CA VAL A 39 6.29 2.67 11.26
C VAL A 39 5.62 1.53 12.02
N ALA A 40 4.36 1.72 12.44
CA ALA A 40 3.62 0.70 13.16
C ALA A 40 3.36 -0.56 12.32
N ILE A 41 3.14 -0.42 11.01
CA ILE A 41 2.98 -1.56 10.11
C ILE A 41 4.32 -2.27 9.88
N VAL A 42 5.42 -1.54 9.74
CA VAL A 42 6.77 -2.15 9.67
C VAL A 42 7.05 -2.98 10.92
N ASP A 43 6.72 -2.46 12.11
CA ASP A 43 6.94 -3.18 13.36
C ASP A 43 6.05 -4.43 13.49
N LEU A 44 4.80 -4.37 13.02
CA LEU A 44 3.91 -5.53 12.90
C LEU A 44 4.51 -6.61 11.99
N LEU A 45 4.97 -6.25 10.79
CA LEU A 45 5.54 -7.21 9.84
C LEU A 45 6.85 -7.81 10.36
N ARG A 46 7.69 -7.02 11.04
CA ARG A 46 8.89 -7.51 11.73
C ARG A 46 8.57 -8.42 12.91
N LYS A 47 7.48 -8.15 13.65
CA LYS A 47 7.00 -9.06 14.68
C LYS A 47 6.58 -10.38 14.04
N ALA A 48 5.75 -10.35 13.00
CA ALA A 48 5.32 -11.54 12.25
C ALA A 48 6.49 -12.43 11.82
N ARG A 49 7.55 -11.83 11.25
CA ARG A 49 8.78 -12.55 10.85
C ARG A 49 9.46 -13.28 12.01
N ARG A 50 9.44 -12.72 13.22
CA ARG A 50 10.10 -13.29 14.41
C ARG A 50 9.27 -14.33 15.13
N THR A 51 7.95 -14.25 15.05
CA THR A 51 7.01 -15.00 15.89
C THR A 51 6.45 -16.28 15.27
N GLY A 52 6.83 -16.58 14.04
CA GLY A 52 6.44 -17.79 13.30
C GLY A 52 5.95 -17.50 11.87
N GLY A 53 6.34 -16.36 11.33
CA GLY A 53 6.28 -16.05 9.91
C GLY A 53 5.03 -15.26 9.49
N PRO A 54 5.07 -14.70 8.26
CA PRO A 54 3.97 -13.92 7.70
C PRO A 54 2.67 -14.71 7.51
N GLY A 55 2.73 -16.05 7.49
CA GLY A 55 1.54 -16.89 7.38
C GLY A 55 0.52 -16.67 8.49
N GLN A 56 0.94 -16.29 9.70
CA GLN A 56 0.03 -15.99 10.82
C GLN A 56 -0.90 -14.81 10.53
N LEU A 57 -0.47 -13.86 9.68
CA LEU A 57 -1.28 -12.71 9.31
C LEU A 57 -2.49 -13.12 8.46
N LEU A 58 -2.40 -14.22 7.71
CA LEU A 58 -3.48 -14.68 6.85
C LEU A 58 -4.74 -15.08 7.65
N ASP A 59 -4.57 -15.52 8.89
CA ASP A 59 -5.68 -15.92 9.75
C ASP A 59 -6.34 -14.73 10.48
N LEU A 60 -5.62 -13.61 10.60
CA LEU A 60 -6.03 -12.44 11.39
C LEU A 60 -6.58 -11.29 10.53
N ILE A 61 -6.19 -11.21 9.27
CA ILE A 61 -6.51 -10.11 8.36
C ILE A 61 -7.90 -10.28 7.75
N ARG A 62 -8.73 -9.23 7.84
CA ARG A 62 -9.99 -9.16 7.11
C ARG A 62 -9.73 -8.59 5.71
N PRO A 63 -10.35 -9.17 4.67
CA PRO A 63 -10.13 -8.75 3.29
C PRO A 63 -10.42 -7.26 3.02
N GLU A 64 -11.46 -6.70 3.64
CA GLU A 64 -12.00 -5.40 3.24
C GLU A 64 -11.27 -4.20 3.87
N VAL A 65 -10.49 -4.42 4.93
CA VAL A 65 -9.89 -3.31 5.69
C VAL A 65 -8.40 -3.49 5.84
N GLU A 66 -7.97 -4.60 6.45
CA GLU A 66 -6.55 -4.81 6.72
C GLU A 66 -5.77 -5.15 5.45
N ALA A 67 -6.35 -5.93 4.52
CA ALA A 67 -5.68 -6.22 3.24
C ALA A 67 -5.52 -4.94 2.41
N GLU A 68 -6.59 -4.16 2.23
CA GLU A 68 -6.52 -2.87 1.51
C GLU A 68 -5.48 -1.92 2.14
N THR A 69 -5.41 -1.85 3.47
CA THR A 69 -4.38 -1.06 4.17
C THR A 69 -2.97 -1.58 3.87
N LEU A 70 -2.75 -2.89 3.80
CA LEU A 70 -1.46 -3.48 3.44
C LEU A 70 -1.09 -3.23 1.98
N ARG A 71 -2.06 -3.24 1.05
CA ARG A 71 -1.87 -2.82 -0.34
C ARG A 71 -1.38 -1.38 -0.40
N THR A 72 -2.08 -0.45 0.27
CA THR A 72 -1.68 0.96 0.32
C THR A 72 -0.31 1.13 0.96
N PHE A 73 -0.05 0.43 2.06
CA PHE A 73 1.27 0.43 2.71
C PHE A 73 2.37 -0.04 1.76
N ALA A 74 2.14 -1.10 0.98
CA ALA A 74 3.13 -1.61 0.03
C ALA A 74 3.54 -0.56 -1.01
N LEU A 75 2.56 0.18 -1.56
CA LEU A 75 2.83 1.28 -2.50
C LEU A 75 3.61 2.44 -1.85
N ARG A 76 3.26 2.77 -0.60
CA ARG A 76 3.96 3.78 0.19
C ARG A 76 5.40 3.37 0.49
N MET A 77 5.64 2.09 0.78
CA MET A 77 6.97 1.55 1.02
C MET A 77 7.82 1.50 -0.25
N ALA A 78 7.23 1.20 -1.41
CA ALA A 78 7.91 1.32 -2.69
C ALA A 78 8.43 2.74 -2.91
N SER A 79 7.59 3.75 -2.63
CA SER A 79 7.97 5.17 -2.72
C SER A 79 9.08 5.54 -1.71
N LEU A 80 8.90 5.15 -0.45
CA LEU A 80 9.83 5.49 0.63
C LEU A 80 11.19 4.78 0.47
N ALA A 81 11.21 3.55 -0.07
CA ALA A 81 12.42 2.81 -0.38
C ALA A 81 13.30 3.59 -1.37
N VAL A 82 12.72 4.17 -2.42
CA VAL A 82 13.45 5.04 -3.35
C VAL A 82 13.95 6.31 -2.65
N ARG A 83 13.08 7.00 -1.88
CA ARG A 83 13.46 8.23 -1.15
C ARG A 83 14.67 8.01 -0.23
N ARG A 84 14.75 6.86 0.42
CA ARG A 84 15.76 6.54 1.44
C ARG A 84 16.90 5.67 0.95
N ALA A 85 16.83 5.20 -0.30
CA ALA A 85 17.71 4.16 -0.83
C ALA A 85 17.78 2.92 0.10
N ASP A 86 16.63 2.47 0.61
CA ASP A 86 16.54 1.41 1.62
C ASP A 86 15.85 0.15 1.06
N PRO A 87 16.63 -0.92 0.75
CA PRO A 87 16.09 -2.19 0.28
C PRO A 87 15.15 -2.89 1.25
N GLU A 88 15.27 -2.65 2.56
CA GLU A 88 14.40 -3.32 3.53
C GLU A 88 12.95 -2.84 3.41
N LEU A 89 12.74 -1.57 3.04
CA LEU A 89 11.42 -1.04 2.78
C LEU A 89 10.78 -1.69 1.54
N LEU A 90 11.55 -1.96 0.49
CA LEU A 90 11.09 -2.75 -0.66
C LEU A 90 10.61 -4.14 -0.21
N ARG A 91 11.39 -4.82 0.63
CA ARG A 91 11.05 -6.16 1.14
C ARG A 91 9.83 -6.15 2.04
N MET A 92 9.67 -5.13 2.88
CA MET A 92 8.44 -4.91 3.65
C MET A 92 7.22 -4.72 2.74
N GLY A 93 7.38 -3.96 1.64
CA GLY A 93 6.34 -3.78 0.64
C GLY A 93 5.95 -5.10 -0.06
N LEU A 94 6.94 -5.91 -0.45
CA LEU A 94 6.71 -7.24 -1.04
C LEU A 94 5.98 -8.18 -0.09
N LEU A 95 6.33 -8.15 1.19
CA LEU A 95 5.63 -8.93 2.22
C LEU A 95 4.17 -8.47 2.37
N ALA A 96 3.95 -7.16 2.48
CA ALA A 96 2.63 -6.59 2.68
C ALA A 96 1.69 -6.86 1.52
N VAL A 97 2.12 -6.63 0.27
CA VAL A 97 1.29 -6.91 -0.91
C VAL A 97 1.01 -8.40 -1.04
N SER A 98 1.97 -9.27 -0.71
CA SER A 98 1.75 -10.72 -0.73
C SER A 98 0.64 -11.15 0.23
N VAL A 99 0.66 -10.60 1.45
CA VAL A 99 -0.40 -10.84 2.45
C VAL A 99 -1.73 -10.25 1.98
N SER A 100 -1.73 -9.02 1.44
CA SER A 100 -2.93 -8.37 0.89
C SER A 100 -3.59 -9.23 -0.20
N THR A 101 -2.84 -9.57 -1.25
CA THR A 101 -3.38 -10.29 -2.42
C THR A 101 -3.91 -11.67 -2.06
N LEU A 102 -3.29 -12.36 -1.10
CA LEU A 102 -3.77 -13.67 -0.64
C LEU A 102 -5.09 -13.57 0.14
N ARG A 103 -5.39 -12.41 0.72
CA ARG A 103 -6.60 -12.14 1.51
C ARG A 103 -7.68 -11.38 0.76
N ALA A 104 -7.34 -10.63 -0.28
CA ALA A 104 -8.30 -9.85 -1.06
C ALA A 104 -9.41 -10.72 -1.67
N VAL A 105 -10.63 -10.18 -1.65
CA VAL A 105 -11.81 -10.79 -2.32
C VAL A 105 -11.67 -10.68 -3.83
N ASP A 106 -11.13 -9.56 -4.33
CA ASP A 106 -10.77 -9.38 -5.73
C ASP A 106 -9.25 -9.27 -5.89
N ARG A 107 -8.63 -10.34 -6.39
CA ARG A 107 -7.18 -10.45 -6.50
C ARG A 107 -6.59 -9.59 -7.61
N HIS A 108 -7.41 -9.11 -8.55
CA HIS A 108 -6.89 -8.49 -9.77
C HIS A 108 -6.30 -7.11 -9.53
N ASP A 109 -6.89 -6.33 -8.61
CA ASP A 109 -6.46 -4.97 -8.27
C ASP A 109 -5.17 -4.94 -7.42
N ASP A 110 -4.95 -5.96 -6.59
CA ASP A 110 -3.79 -6.02 -5.70
C ASP A 110 -2.49 -6.41 -6.41
N VAL A 111 -2.59 -7.26 -7.44
CA VAL A 111 -1.41 -7.73 -8.21
C VAL A 111 -0.73 -6.58 -8.95
N SER A 112 -1.48 -5.52 -9.29
CA SER A 112 -0.95 -4.33 -9.99
C SER A 112 0.15 -3.62 -9.18
N VAL A 113 0.07 -3.65 -7.84
CA VAL A 113 1.03 -3.01 -6.91
C VAL A 113 2.41 -3.68 -6.95
N LEU A 114 2.52 -4.89 -7.51
CA LEU A 114 3.81 -5.51 -7.79
C LEU A 114 4.64 -4.71 -8.81
N ALA A 115 4.02 -3.91 -9.69
CA ALA A 115 4.77 -3.10 -10.66
C ALA A 115 5.59 -1.98 -10.01
N PRO A 116 5.04 -1.14 -9.12
CA PRO A 116 5.83 -0.22 -8.30
C PRO A 116 6.99 -0.87 -7.55
N LEU A 117 6.79 -2.05 -6.95
CA LEU A 117 7.84 -2.77 -6.22
C LEU A 117 8.93 -3.31 -7.16
N TRP A 118 8.54 -3.85 -8.31
CA TRP A 118 9.47 -4.27 -9.36
C TRP A 118 10.32 -3.11 -9.88
N ARG A 119 9.68 -1.97 -10.14
CA ARG A 119 10.38 -0.76 -10.58
C ARG A 119 11.32 -0.23 -9.49
N THR A 120 10.89 -0.25 -8.24
CA THR A 120 11.69 0.17 -7.09
C THR A 120 12.98 -0.62 -6.97
N ALA A 121 12.94 -1.95 -7.13
CA ALA A 121 14.15 -2.77 -7.14
C ALA A 121 15.16 -2.28 -8.20
N SER A 122 14.68 -1.97 -9.42
CA SER A 122 15.52 -1.41 -10.49
C SER A 122 16.12 -0.04 -10.10
N LEU A 123 15.32 0.85 -9.50
CA LEU A 123 15.77 2.18 -9.06
C LEU A 123 16.82 2.10 -7.94
N LEU A 124 16.73 1.09 -7.08
CA LEU A 124 17.71 0.77 -6.05
C LEU A 124 18.95 0.03 -6.60
N ARG A 125 19.02 -0.24 -7.91
CA ARG A 125 20.08 -1.02 -8.56
C ARG A 125 20.21 -2.45 -8.03
N LEU A 126 19.09 -3.03 -7.62
CA LEU A 126 18.95 -4.45 -7.26
C LEU A 126 18.50 -5.25 -8.47
N ASP A 127 18.63 -6.58 -8.40
CA ASP A 127 17.97 -7.49 -9.34
C ASP A 127 16.51 -7.72 -8.89
N PRO A 128 15.50 -7.20 -9.63
CA PRO A 128 14.11 -7.36 -9.24
C PRO A 128 13.67 -8.82 -9.17
N ALA A 129 14.19 -9.69 -10.04
CA ALA A 129 13.83 -11.11 -10.04
C ALA A 129 14.35 -11.80 -8.77
N ALA A 130 15.56 -11.47 -8.34
CA ALA A 130 16.15 -12.00 -7.12
C ALA A 130 15.39 -11.57 -5.86
N GLU A 131 14.98 -10.30 -5.76
CA GLU A 131 14.21 -9.81 -4.60
C GLU A 131 12.82 -10.46 -4.52
N PHE A 132 12.14 -10.65 -5.66
CA PHE A 132 10.85 -11.36 -5.71
C PHE A 132 11.00 -12.85 -5.36
N ALA A 133 12.06 -13.51 -5.86
CA ALA A 133 12.36 -14.89 -5.51
C ALA A 133 12.69 -15.06 -4.01
N ALA A 134 13.42 -14.11 -3.43
CA ALA A 134 13.71 -14.09 -2.00
C ALA A 134 12.42 -13.93 -1.17
N ALA A 135 11.53 -13.02 -1.57
CA ALA A 135 10.23 -12.86 -0.92
C ALA A 135 9.35 -14.13 -1.03
N ALA A 136 9.38 -14.83 -2.17
CA ALA A 136 8.69 -16.11 -2.36
C ALA A 136 9.24 -17.22 -1.47
N ALA A 137 10.55 -17.25 -1.25
CA ALA A 137 11.19 -18.20 -0.34
C ALA A 137 10.88 -17.89 1.14
N GLU A 138 10.82 -16.60 1.51
CA GLU A 138 10.47 -16.16 2.85
C GLU A 138 8.99 -16.44 3.19
N PHE A 139 8.10 -16.30 2.20
CA PHE A 139 6.67 -16.54 2.36
C PHE A 139 6.13 -17.55 1.34
N PRO A 140 6.27 -18.86 1.59
CA PRO A 140 5.91 -19.91 0.62
C PRO A 140 4.46 -19.88 0.13
N ALA A 141 3.51 -19.41 0.95
CA ALA A 141 2.11 -19.29 0.53
C ALA A 141 1.93 -18.25 -0.61
N ALA A 142 2.82 -17.25 -0.70
CA ALA A 142 2.82 -16.25 -1.75
C ALA A 142 3.67 -16.65 -2.96
N ALA A 143 4.38 -17.77 -2.93
CA ALA A 143 5.26 -18.18 -4.01
C ALA A 143 4.53 -18.30 -5.38
N PRO A 144 3.30 -18.86 -5.49
CA PRO A 144 2.60 -18.90 -6.78
C PRO A 144 2.29 -17.51 -7.34
N LEU A 145 1.98 -16.54 -6.47
CA LEU A 145 1.72 -15.15 -6.85
C LEU A 145 3.01 -14.49 -7.39
N LEU A 146 4.10 -14.59 -6.62
CA LEU A 146 5.35 -13.92 -6.93
C LEU A 146 6.05 -14.55 -8.13
N SER A 147 6.05 -15.88 -8.26
CA SER A 147 6.56 -16.57 -9.44
C SER A 147 5.71 -16.28 -10.68
N GLY A 148 4.37 -16.27 -10.53
CA GLY A 148 3.47 -15.91 -11.64
C GLY A 148 3.67 -14.48 -12.15
N TRP A 149 4.14 -13.57 -11.29
CA TRP A 149 4.58 -12.24 -11.72
C TRP A 149 5.85 -12.27 -12.58
N LEU A 150 6.83 -13.10 -12.23
CA LEU A 150 8.10 -13.23 -12.97
C LEU A 150 7.86 -13.77 -14.40
N ASP A 151 6.89 -14.65 -14.56
CA ASP A 151 6.51 -15.24 -15.84
C ASP A 151 5.76 -14.27 -16.77
N ARG A 152 5.35 -13.09 -16.29
CA ARG A 152 4.65 -12.10 -17.12
C ARG A 152 5.55 -11.54 -18.22
N PRO A 153 5.02 -11.37 -19.45
CA PRO A 153 5.69 -10.58 -20.48
C PRO A 153 6.08 -9.20 -19.94
N ALA A 154 7.24 -8.69 -20.37
CA ALA A 154 7.74 -7.39 -19.89
C ALA A 154 6.74 -6.25 -20.14
N SER A 155 6.03 -6.27 -21.27
CA SER A 155 4.99 -5.30 -21.62
C SER A 155 3.80 -5.31 -20.66
N LEU A 156 3.51 -6.44 -20.01
CA LEU A 156 2.43 -6.56 -19.01
C LEU A 156 2.90 -6.27 -17.58
N ARG A 157 4.17 -5.88 -17.40
CA ARG A 157 4.75 -5.42 -16.13
C ARG A 157 5.03 -3.92 -16.13
N GLU A 158 4.73 -3.23 -17.22
CA GLU A 158 4.90 -1.78 -17.32
C GLU A 158 3.98 -1.07 -16.32
N LEU A 159 4.51 -0.06 -15.63
CA LEU A 159 3.77 0.70 -14.60
C LEU A 159 2.46 1.26 -15.17
N THR A 160 2.52 1.91 -16.33
CA THR A 160 1.39 2.57 -16.97
C THR A 160 0.31 1.58 -17.42
N VAL A 161 0.70 0.40 -17.88
CA VAL A 161 -0.23 -0.70 -18.21
C VAL A 161 -0.99 -1.17 -16.98
N LEU A 162 -0.40 -1.01 -15.79
CA LEU A 162 -0.98 -1.40 -14.50
C LEU A 162 -1.52 -0.20 -13.70
N GLY A 163 -1.69 0.96 -14.35
CA GLY A 163 -2.34 2.13 -13.76
C GLY A 163 -1.48 2.91 -12.77
N PHE A 164 -0.15 2.83 -12.89
CA PHE A 164 0.79 3.59 -12.08
C PHE A 164 1.74 4.44 -12.92
N HIS A 165 2.24 5.51 -12.31
CA HIS A 165 3.38 6.26 -12.84
C HIS A 165 4.29 6.77 -11.72
N GLU A 166 5.50 7.15 -12.09
CA GLU A 166 6.46 7.83 -11.20
C GLU A 166 6.13 9.32 -11.10
N SER A 167 6.07 9.85 -9.88
CA SER A 167 5.71 11.23 -9.59
C SER A 167 6.53 11.75 -8.40
N ALA A 168 6.23 12.95 -7.92
CA ALA A 168 6.83 13.55 -6.74
C ALA A 168 5.82 14.34 -5.92
N ASP A 169 6.01 14.37 -4.60
CA ASP A 169 5.34 15.31 -3.70
C ASP A 169 6.38 16.20 -2.97
N ALA A 170 5.93 16.99 -2.00
CA ALA A 170 6.79 17.88 -1.23
C ALA A 170 7.93 17.15 -0.49
N ASP A 171 7.76 15.86 -0.22
CA ASP A 171 8.70 15.01 0.53
C ASP A 171 9.52 14.09 -0.40
N GLY A 172 9.32 14.20 -1.73
CA GLY A 172 10.15 13.57 -2.76
C GLY A 172 9.42 12.53 -3.63
N PHE A 173 10.16 11.52 -4.09
CA PHE A 173 9.69 10.53 -5.05
C PHE A 173 8.43 9.79 -4.57
N ARG A 174 7.41 9.64 -5.42
CA ARG A 174 6.24 8.80 -5.12
C ARG A 174 5.79 8.03 -6.35
N TYR A 175 5.18 6.87 -6.14
CA TYR A 175 4.28 6.31 -7.14
C TYR A 175 2.88 6.91 -6.95
N ALA A 176 2.19 7.15 -8.05
CA ALA A 176 0.80 7.58 -8.06
C ALA A 176 -0.03 6.58 -8.89
N GLU A 177 -1.30 6.43 -8.48
CA GLU A 177 -2.30 5.64 -9.21
C GLU A 177 -3.01 6.56 -10.20
N ASP A 178 -3.08 6.18 -11.48
CA ASP A 178 -3.66 6.98 -12.55
C ASP A 178 -5.14 7.31 -12.26
N TRP A 179 -5.88 6.38 -11.65
CA TRP A 179 -7.27 6.61 -11.26
C TRP A 179 -7.42 7.54 -10.06
N ALA A 180 -6.45 7.56 -9.14
CA ALA A 180 -6.46 8.50 -8.02
C ALA A 180 -6.17 9.93 -8.48
N GLU A 181 -5.32 10.10 -9.50
CA GLU A 181 -5.09 11.40 -10.13
C GLU A 181 -6.32 11.88 -10.89
N LEU A 182 -6.95 11.00 -11.70
CA LEU A 182 -8.21 11.33 -12.37
C LEU A 182 -9.33 11.67 -11.38
N SER A 183 -9.47 10.91 -10.28
CA SER A 183 -10.46 11.21 -9.23
C SER A 183 -10.17 12.55 -8.55
N ARG A 184 -8.90 12.88 -8.28
CA ARG A 184 -8.52 14.18 -7.71
C ARG A 184 -8.81 15.33 -8.68
N GLU A 185 -8.49 15.16 -9.96
CA GLU A 185 -8.82 16.14 -11.00
C GLU A 185 -10.34 16.36 -11.10
N PHE A 186 -11.12 15.28 -11.07
CA PHE A 186 -12.58 15.36 -11.01
C PHE A 186 -13.05 16.08 -9.74
N ASP A 187 -12.57 15.70 -8.56
CA ASP A 187 -12.95 16.35 -7.29
C ASP A 187 -12.58 17.84 -7.26
N GLU A 188 -11.40 18.22 -7.76
CA GLU A 188 -10.95 19.60 -7.88
C GLU A 188 -11.82 20.40 -8.86
N GLU A 189 -12.12 19.83 -10.03
CA GLU A 189 -12.97 20.44 -11.06
C GLU A 189 -14.41 20.64 -10.53
N PHE A 190 -14.98 19.63 -9.88
CA PHE A 190 -16.34 19.72 -9.33
C PHE A 190 -16.42 20.57 -8.06
N ALA A 191 -15.39 20.60 -7.22
CA ALA A 191 -15.28 21.56 -6.12
C ALA A 191 -15.20 23.00 -6.63
N HIS A 192 -14.43 23.26 -7.69
CA HIS A 192 -14.36 24.57 -8.34
C HIS A 192 -15.69 24.98 -8.99
N ARG A 193 -16.39 24.05 -9.67
CA ARG A 193 -17.72 24.31 -10.26
C ARG A 193 -18.81 24.53 -9.20
N SER A 194 -18.72 23.85 -8.05
CA SER A 194 -19.60 24.05 -6.88
C SER A 194 -19.44 25.46 -6.28
N LEU A 195 -18.20 25.95 -6.17
CA LEU A 195 -17.91 27.31 -5.70
C LEU A 195 -18.41 28.38 -6.69
N LEU A 196 -18.23 28.18 -7.99
CA LEU A 196 -18.73 29.11 -9.02
C LEU A 196 -20.26 29.16 -9.09
N ARG A 197 -20.98 28.05 -8.82
CA ARG A 197 -22.45 28.05 -8.65
C ARG A 197 -22.92 28.81 -7.41
N ARG A 198 -22.12 28.87 -6.34
CA ARG A 198 -22.47 29.68 -5.13
C ARG A 198 -22.27 31.17 -5.33
N VAL A 199 -21.48 31.60 -6.32
CA VAL A 199 -21.23 33.02 -6.63
C VAL A 199 -22.22 33.60 -7.67
N THR A 200 -23.05 32.77 -8.30
CA THR A 200 -24.01 33.20 -9.34
C THR A 200 -25.47 32.87 -9.04
N LEU A 201 -25.93 33.19 -7.84
CA LEU A 201 -27.36 33.46 -7.62
C LEU A 201 -27.58 34.98 -7.61
N PRO A 202 -28.19 35.57 -8.65
CA PRO A 202 -28.64 36.94 -8.55
C PRO A 202 -29.71 36.98 -7.45
N LEU A 203 -29.45 37.75 -6.41
CA LEU A 203 -30.47 38.22 -5.47
C LEU A 203 -31.58 38.87 -6.29
N LEU A 204 -32.64 38.12 -6.59
CA LEU A 204 -33.91 38.67 -7.05
C LEU A 204 -34.44 39.55 -5.91
N ARG A 205 -34.03 40.82 -5.95
CA ARG A 205 -34.54 41.91 -5.12
C ARG A 205 -36.07 41.87 -5.16
N ARG A 206 -36.69 41.46 -4.06
CA ARG A 206 -38.06 41.86 -3.74
C ARG A 206 -38.07 43.40 -3.70
N ARG A 207 -38.79 44.02 -4.64
CA ARG A 207 -39.20 45.43 -4.50
C ARG A 207 -40.36 45.47 -3.51
N PRO A 208 -40.35 46.39 -2.52
CA PRO A 208 -41.59 46.78 -1.84
C PRO A 208 -42.31 47.79 -2.73
N ARG A 209 -43.64 47.66 -2.84
CA ARG A 209 -44.51 48.78 -3.22
C ARG A 209 -45.62 48.88 -2.18
N HIS A 210 -45.69 50.07 -1.61
CA HIS A 210 -46.80 50.64 -0.86
C HIS A 210 -48.08 50.65 -1.70
#